data_AF-A0A0D9ZEZ8-F1
#
_entry.id   AF-A0A0D9ZEZ8-F1
#
_cell.length_a   1.000
_cell.length_b   1.000
_cell.length_c   1.000
_cell.angle_alpha   90.00
_cell.angle_beta   90.00
_cell.angle_gamma   90.00
#
_symmetry.space_group_name_H-M   'P 1'
#
loop_
_entity.id
_entity.type
_entity.pdbx_description
1 polymer ?
#
loop_
_entity_poly.entity_id
_entity_poly.type
_entity_poly.pdbx_seq_one_letter_code
_entity_poly.pdbx_strand_id
1 'polypeptide(L)'
;MMKPQHGGMAGHGGGRTRSPFLTSYALTLAFITFVSVLYFKDFSSTLHQPFLTRPPPHRRQIARPRAPSHHHGGGSSSGGGDVVPPFAVGAAAAAGCDVGVGEWVYDEAARPWYEEEECPYIQPQLTCQAHGRPDTAYQHWRWQPRGCSLPSFNATLMLEMLRGKRMMFVGDSLNRGQYVSLVCLLHRSIPESSKSMETFDSLTVFRAKNYNATIEFYWAPFLAESNSDDAVVHRIADRIVRGTALEKHARFWKGADILVFNSYLWWMTGQKMKILQGSFEDKSKDIVEMETEEAYGMVLNAVVKWVENNMNPRNSRVFFVTMSPTHTRSKDWGDDSDGNCYNQTTPIRDLSYWGPGTSKGLMRVIGEVFSTSKVPVGIVNITQLSEYRKDAHTQIYKKQWNPLTPEQIANPKSYADCTHWCLPGLQDTWNELLYSKLFFP
;
A
#
# COMPACT_ATOMS: atom_id res chain seq x y z
N MET A 1 -47.95 -25.10 -71.19
CA MET A 1 -49.22 -24.34 -71.13
C MET A 1 -48.89 -22.92 -70.70
N MET A 2 -49.27 -21.95 -71.54
CA MET A 2 -49.46 -20.51 -71.29
C MET A 2 -48.31 -19.62 -70.75
N LYS A 3 -47.88 -18.74 -71.68
CA LYS A 3 -47.36 -17.36 -71.55
C LYS A 3 -48.28 -16.48 -70.65
N PRO A 4 -47.86 -15.28 -70.15
CA PRO A 4 -47.52 -14.15 -71.02
C PRO A 4 -46.41 -13.17 -70.56
N GLN A 5 -46.15 -12.25 -71.47
CA GLN A 5 -45.17 -11.17 -71.51
C GLN A 5 -45.52 -9.99 -70.58
N HIS A 6 -44.52 -9.19 -70.19
CA HIS A 6 -44.58 -7.74 -70.34
C HIS A 6 -43.18 -7.12 -70.40
N GLY A 7 -42.98 -6.22 -71.36
CA GLY A 7 -41.76 -5.42 -71.53
C GLY A 7 -41.73 -4.20 -70.62
N GLY A 8 -40.53 -3.64 -70.43
CA GLY A 8 -40.28 -2.40 -69.73
C GLY A 8 -38.98 -1.77 -70.22
N MET A 9 -39.07 -0.51 -70.65
CA MET A 9 -38.07 0.30 -71.33
C MET A 9 -36.81 0.58 -70.52
N ALA A 10 -35.75 0.88 -71.27
CA ALA A 10 -34.53 1.52 -70.83
C ALA A 10 -34.78 2.88 -70.15
N GLY A 11 -34.05 3.14 -69.08
CA GLY A 11 -33.88 4.45 -68.47
C GLY A 11 -32.45 4.60 -67.94
N HIS A 12 -31.67 5.46 -68.58
CA HIS A 12 -30.34 5.89 -68.15
C HIS A 12 -30.44 6.64 -66.81
N GLY A 13 -29.65 6.20 -65.82
CA GLY A 13 -29.34 6.96 -64.61
C GLY A 13 -27.88 6.72 -64.24
N GLY A 14 -27.00 7.66 -64.57
CA GLY A 14 -25.56 7.58 -64.33
C GLY A 14 -25.21 7.56 -62.84
N GLY A 15 -24.86 6.39 -62.33
CA GLY A 15 -24.19 6.25 -61.04
C GLY A 15 -22.68 6.41 -61.19
N ARG A 16 -22.13 7.54 -60.72
CA ARG A 16 -20.68 7.66 -60.48
C ARG A 16 -20.30 6.72 -59.35
N THR A 17 -19.66 5.61 -59.69
CA THR A 17 -18.97 4.73 -58.75
C THR A 17 -17.80 5.47 -58.11
N ARG A 18 -17.88 5.78 -56.81
CA ARG A 18 -16.71 6.22 -56.03
C ARG A 18 -15.82 5.00 -55.78
N SER A 19 -14.56 5.09 -56.22
CA SER A 19 -13.52 4.09 -55.98
C SER A 19 -13.37 3.80 -54.47
N PRO A 20 -13.38 2.53 -54.03
CA PRO A 20 -13.27 2.15 -52.62
C PRO A 20 -11.90 2.49 -52.00
N PHE A 21 -10.90 2.81 -52.82
CA PHE A 21 -9.55 3.19 -52.36
C PHE A 21 -9.47 4.61 -51.82
N LEU A 22 -10.26 5.56 -52.36
CA LEU A 22 -10.25 6.96 -51.93
C LEU A 22 -10.96 7.16 -50.59
N THR A 23 -11.98 6.36 -50.30
CA THR A 23 -12.71 6.38 -49.02
C THR A 23 -11.88 5.82 -47.87
N SER A 24 -11.07 4.80 -48.11
CA SER A 24 -10.21 4.21 -47.08
C SER A 24 -9.08 5.17 -46.66
N TYR A 25 -8.45 5.83 -47.63
CA TYR A 25 -7.38 6.81 -47.38
C TYR A 25 -7.87 8.07 -46.65
N ALA A 26 -9.08 8.53 -46.97
CA ALA A 26 -9.70 9.66 -46.28
C ALA A 26 -10.01 9.34 -44.81
N LEU A 27 -10.42 8.10 -44.52
CA LEU A 27 -10.70 7.65 -43.15
C LEU A 27 -9.42 7.49 -42.32
N THR A 28 -8.32 7.00 -42.90
CA THR A 28 -7.02 6.94 -42.21
C THR A 28 -6.44 8.32 -41.95
N LEU A 29 -6.51 9.25 -42.91
CA LEU A 29 -6.07 10.63 -42.69
C LEU A 29 -6.91 11.34 -41.63
N ALA A 30 -8.24 11.12 -41.62
CA ALA A 30 -9.12 11.66 -40.59
C ALA A 30 -8.80 11.10 -39.19
N PHE A 31 -8.48 9.81 -39.09
CA PHE A 31 -8.06 9.18 -37.84
C PHE A 31 -6.72 9.71 -37.33
N ILE A 32 -5.72 9.86 -38.22
CA ILE A 32 -4.40 10.41 -37.87
C ILE A 32 -4.52 11.87 -37.43
N THR A 33 -5.34 12.69 -38.11
CA THR A 33 -5.57 14.09 -37.69
C THR A 33 -6.35 14.17 -36.38
N PHE A 34 -7.34 13.31 -36.15
CA PHE A 34 -8.07 13.25 -34.88
C PHE A 34 -7.16 12.87 -33.71
N VAL A 35 -6.33 11.84 -33.88
CA VAL A 35 -5.31 11.45 -32.89
C VAL A 35 -4.32 12.59 -32.67
N SER A 36 -3.82 13.22 -33.73
CA SER A 36 -2.87 14.34 -33.62
C SER A 36 -3.46 15.53 -32.85
N VAL A 37 -4.73 15.87 -33.07
CA VAL A 37 -5.41 16.97 -32.35
C VAL A 37 -5.65 16.63 -30.88
N LEU A 38 -5.95 15.37 -30.54
CA LEU A 38 -6.08 14.92 -29.15
C LEU A 38 -4.74 15.01 -28.41
N TYR A 39 -3.63 14.66 -29.05
CA TYR A 39 -2.30 14.71 -28.42
C TYR A 39 -1.61 16.08 -28.49
N PHE A 40 -1.98 16.97 -29.42
CA PHE A 40 -1.43 18.33 -29.47
C PHE A 40 -2.05 19.29 -28.43
N LYS A 41 -3.28 19.01 -27.97
CA LYS A 41 -3.95 19.86 -26.97
C LYS A 41 -3.30 19.78 -25.59
N ASP A 42 -2.62 18.68 -25.27
CA ASP A 42 -1.86 18.55 -24.03
C ASP A 42 -0.46 19.20 -24.10
N PHE A 43 0.13 19.31 -25.30
CA PHE A 43 1.49 19.85 -25.48
C PHE A 43 1.56 21.39 -25.43
N SER A 44 0.45 22.10 -25.66
CA SER A 44 0.40 23.56 -25.61
C SER A 44 0.48 24.11 -24.18
N SER A 45 0.29 23.29 -23.15
CA SER A 45 0.39 23.72 -21.75
C SER A 45 1.82 23.65 -21.18
N THR A 46 2.74 22.97 -21.87
CA THR A 46 4.12 22.72 -21.42
C THR A 46 5.17 23.70 -21.94
N LEU A 47 4.79 24.71 -22.74
CA LEU A 47 5.76 25.62 -23.38
C LEU A 47 5.82 27.05 -22.80
N HIS A 48 5.13 27.32 -21.69
CA HIS A 48 5.25 28.59 -20.97
C HIS A 48 5.54 28.39 -19.48
N GLN A 49 6.80 28.11 -19.16
CA GLN A 49 7.39 28.55 -17.89
C GLN A 49 8.76 29.21 -18.15
N PRO A 50 8.97 30.46 -17.71
CA PRO A 50 10.26 31.12 -17.82
C PRO A 50 11.28 30.47 -16.86
N PHE A 51 12.49 30.26 -17.36
CA PHE A 51 13.66 29.86 -16.58
C PHE A 51 13.91 30.84 -15.43
N LEU A 52 13.57 30.45 -14.20
CA LEU A 52 14.03 31.12 -12.99
C LEU A 52 15.37 30.52 -12.58
N THR A 53 16.44 31.22 -12.93
CA THR A 53 17.80 31.00 -12.41
C THR A 53 17.82 31.30 -10.91
N ARG A 54 18.22 30.32 -10.10
CA ARG A 54 18.38 30.45 -8.65
C ARG A 54 19.77 31.02 -8.34
N PRO A 55 19.92 32.14 -7.59
CA PRO A 55 21.24 32.65 -7.21
C PRO A 55 21.84 31.84 -6.04
N PRO A 56 23.18 31.86 -5.86
CA PRO A 56 23.87 31.05 -4.85
C PRO A 56 23.62 31.53 -3.42
N PRO A 57 23.81 30.66 -2.39
CA PRO A 57 23.41 30.97 -1.03
C PRO A 57 24.36 31.97 -0.36
N HIS A 58 23.80 33.08 0.11
CA HIS A 58 24.49 33.98 1.04
C HIS A 58 24.66 33.31 2.40
N ARG A 59 25.92 33.14 2.80
CA ARG A 59 26.34 32.70 4.13
C ARG A 59 26.03 33.80 5.15
N ARG A 60 24.94 33.68 5.90
CA ARG A 60 24.71 34.46 7.14
C ARG A 60 25.07 33.60 8.34
N GLN A 61 26.13 34.01 9.05
CA GLN A 61 26.45 33.52 10.39
C GLN A 61 25.33 33.96 11.34
N ILE A 62 24.65 32.99 11.96
CA ILE A 62 23.77 33.23 13.10
C ILE A 62 24.47 32.65 14.33
N ALA A 63 24.72 33.52 15.31
CA ALA A 63 25.37 33.19 16.57
C ALA A 63 24.52 32.19 17.39
N ARG A 64 25.19 31.17 17.94
CA ARG A 64 24.62 30.21 18.91
C ARG A 64 24.31 30.92 20.24
N PRO A 65 23.13 30.70 20.85
CA PRO A 65 22.95 30.96 22.27
C PRO A 65 23.71 29.93 23.13
N ARG A 66 24.33 30.41 24.21
CA ARG A 66 25.00 29.61 25.25
C ARG A 66 24.00 28.72 25.99
N ALA A 67 24.33 27.43 26.13
CA ALA A 67 23.68 26.54 27.09
C ALA A 67 24.23 26.78 28.51
N PRO A 68 23.43 26.61 29.59
CA PRO A 68 23.94 26.65 30.96
C PRO A 68 24.71 25.37 31.28
N SER A 69 25.85 25.54 31.95
CA SER A 69 26.69 24.49 32.51
C SER A 69 26.07 23.90 33.78
N HIS A 70 25.84 22.59 33.80
CA HIS A 70 25.66 21.83 35.04
C HIS A 70 26.85 20.89 35.27
N HIS A 71 27.39 20.98 36.48
CA HIS A 71 28.60 20.34 36.99
C HIS A 71 28.56 18.81 36.96
N HIS A 72 29.73 18.23 36.68
CA HIS A 72 30.06 16.83 36.90
C HIS A 72 29.97 16.41 38.37
N GLY A 73 29.29 15.30 38.62
CA GLY A 73 29.58 14.38 39.73
C GLY A 73 29.97 13.04 39.14
N GLY A 74 31.23 12.63 39.34
CA GLY A 74 31.77 11.37 38.85
C GLY A 74 31.28 10.18 39.66
N GLY A 75 30.89 9.12 38.96
CA GLY A 75 30.67 7.79 39.51
C GLY A 75 30.87 6.78 38.40
N SER A 76 31.97 6.04 38.44
CA SER A 76 32.21 4.92 37.53
C SER A 76 31.25 3.78 37.88
N SER A 77 30.36 3.44 36.96
CA SER A 77 29.71 2.14 36.95
C SER A 77 29.74 1.59 35.53
N SER A 78 30.60 0.60 35.32
CA SER A 78 30.52 -0.35 34.22
C SER A 78 29.20 -1.11 34.31
N GLY A 79 28.26 -0.79 33.43
CA GLY A 79 27.01 -1.53 33.22
C GLY A 79 26.54 -1.26 31.80
N GLY A 80 26.33 -2.30 31.01
CA GLY A 80 25.78 -2.18 29.66
C GLY A 80 24.41 -1.52 29.74
N GLY A 81 24.33 -0.24 29.39
CA GLY A 81 23.06 0.47 29.33
C GLY A 81 22.29 -0.01 28.12
N ASP A 82 21.09 -0.55 28.35
CA ASP A 82 20.13 -0.84 27.28
C ASP A 82 19.94 0.43 26.45
N VAL A 83 20.38 0.38 25.20
CA VAL A 83 20.25 1.50 24.28
C VAL A 83 18.77 1.65 23.95
N VAL A 84 18.12 2.65 24.55
CA VAL A 84 16.73 2.99 24.27
C VAL A 84 16.58 3.30 22.77
N PRO A 85 15.73 2.57 22.04
CA PRO A 85 15.57 2.81 20.61
C PRO A 85 15.02 4.21 20.33
N PRO A 86 15.38 4.84 19.19
CA PRO A 86 14.82 6.15 18.85
C PRO A 86 13.29 6.07 18.81
N PHE A 87 12.66 7.17 19.20
CA PHE A 87 11.21 7.32 19.39
C PHE A 87 10.60 6.60 20.60
N ALA A 88 11.29 5.72 21.31
CA ALA A 88 10.71 5.07 22.49
C ALA A 88 10.35 6.07 23.60
N VAL A 89 9.22 5.82 24.27
CA VAL A 89 8.63 6.64 25.34
C VAL A 89 8.26 5.71 26.51
N GLY A 90 8.58 6.15 27.73
CA GLY A 90 8.24 5.41 28.95
C GLY A 90 9.13 4.20 29.21
N ALA A 91 8.74 3.39 30.21
CA ALA A 91 9.39 2.11 30.47
C ALA A 91 8.99 1.10 29.38
N ALA A 92 9.92 0.23 28.98
CA ALA A 92 9.66 -0.85 28.03
C ALA A 92 8.40 -1.62 28.43
N ALA A 93 7.62 -2.06 27.44
CA ALA A 93 6.48 -2.94 27.70
C ALA A 93 6.96 -4.14 28.55
N ALA A 94 6.10 -4.65 29.44
CA ALA A 94 6.44 -5.77 30.30
C ALA A 94 7.13 -6.87 29.47
N ALA A 95 8.36 -7.22 29.85
CA ALA A 95 9.18 -8.17 29.10
C ALA A 95 8.37 -9.45 28.85
N GLY A 96 8.23 -9.84 27.59
CA GLY A 96 7.55 -11.08 27.19
C GLY A 96 6.12 -10.95 26.64
N CYS A 97 5.60 -9.75 26.37
CA CYS A 97 4.32 -9.63 25.63
C CYS A 97 4.52 -9.71 24.11
N ASP A 98 4.18 -10.84 23.51
CA ASP A 98 4.04 -10.93 22.05
C ASP A 98 2.69 -10.34 21.61
N VAL A 99 2.73 -9.07 21.18
CA VAL A 99 1.55 -8.35 20.69
C VAL A 99 0.89 -8.99 19.46
N GLY A 100 1.57 -9.91 18.77
CA GLY A 100 1.00 -10.67 17.66
C GLY A 100 0.10 -11.84 18.08
N VAL A 101 0.11 -12.23 19.37
CA VAL A 101 -0.66 -13.36 19.91
C VAL A 101 -1.73 -12.86 20.87
N GLY A 102 -2.98 -13.22 20.62
CA GLY A 102 -4.12 -12.64 21.32
C GLY A 102 -5.45 -13.09 20.74
N GLU A 103 -6.48 -12.29 20.97
CA GLU A 103 -7.83 -12.53 20.44
C GLU A 103 -8.53 -11.21 20.07
N TRP A 104 -9.54 -11.31 19.20
CA TRP A 104 -10.40 -10.19 18.88
C TRP A 104 -11.52 -10.06 19.91
N VAL A 105 -11.66 -8.86 20.47
CA VAL A 105 -12.69 -8.51 21.44
C VAL A 105 -13.60 -7.46 20.81
N TYR A 106 -14.90 -7.68 20.91
CA TYR A 106 -15.90 -6.72 20.45
C TYR A 106 -16.05 -5.59 21.48
N ASP A 107 -15.94 -4.34 21.03
CA ASP A 107 -15.89 -3.16 21.89
C ASP A 107 -16.48 -1.93 21.17
N GLU A 108 -17.80 -1.81 21.18
CA GLU A 108 -18.54 -0.67 20.58
C GLU A 108 -18.21 0.67 21.26
N ALA A 109 -17.81 0.66 22.53
CA ALA A 109 -17.51 1.88 23.26
C ALA A 109 -16.17 2.49 22.85
N ALA A 110 -15.20 1.65 22.46
CA ALA A 110 -13.86 2.08 22.07
C ALA A 110 -13.65 2.20 20.55
N ARG A 111 -14.59 1.73 19.72
CA ARG A 111 -14.42 1.59 18.27
C ARG A 111 -15.64 2.02 17.47
N PRO A 112 -15.45 2.48 16.22
CA PRO A 112 -14.18 2.73 15.55
C PRO A 112 -13.45 3.99 16.09
N TRP A 113 -12.21 4.23 15.66
CA TRP A 113 -11.47 5.46 16.04
C TRP A 113 -11.99 6.71 15.33
N TYR A 114 -12.63 6.51 14.18
CA TYR A 114 -13.23 7.52 13.32
C TYR A 114 -14.29 6.83 12.46
N GLU A 115 -15.29 7.57 12.01
CA GLU A 115 -16.30 7.13 11.05
C GLU A 115 -15.79 7.33 9.61
N GLU A 116 -16.24 6.47 8.69
CA GLU A 116 -15.80 6.49 7.28
C GLU A 116 -16.00 7.87 6.63
N GLU A 117 -17.15 8.51 6.88
CA GLU A 117 -17.51 9.81 6.30
C GLU A 117 -16.65 10.98 6.79
N GLU A 118 -15.97 10.81 7.92
CA GLU A 118 -15.18 11.86 8.55
C GLU A 118 -13.81 12.01 7.89
N CYS A 119 -13.28 10.95 7.27
CA CYS A 119 -11.95 10.95 6.65
C CYS A 119 -12.01 11.05 5.12
N PRO A 120 -11.79 12.25 4.52
CA PRO A 120 -11.89 12.44 3.08
C PRO A 120 -10.72 11.82 2.28
N TYR A 121 -9.74 11.24 2.96
CA TYR A 121 -8.55 10.64 2.35
C TYR A 121 -8.73 9.16 1.99
N ILE A 122 -9.84 8.54 2.42
CA ILE A 122 -10.13 7.15 2.10
C ILE A 122 -10.43 7.03 0.62
N GLN A 123 -9.70 6.14 -0.06
CA GLN A 123 -9.93 5.87 -1.48
C GLN A 123 -11.28 5.15 -1.65
N PRO A 124 -12.05 5.42 -2.73
CA PRO A 124 -13.35 4.79 -2.97
C PRO A 124 -13.34 3.25 -3.01
N GLN A 125 -12.16 2.65 -3.18
CA GLN A 125 -11.98 1.20 -3.11
C GLN A 125 -12.09 0.63 -1.68
N LEU A 126 -11.99 1.47 -0.65
CA LEU A 126 -11.96 1.08 0.77
C LEU A 126 -13.12 1.66 1.60
N THR A 127 -13.89 2.60 1.04
CA THR A 127 -15.09 3.19 1.66
C THR A 127 -16.30 2.26 1.50
N CYS A 128 -16.47 1.30 2.40
CA CYS A 128 -17.49 0.27 2.27
C CYS A 128 -18.90 0.76 2.55
N GLN A 129 -19.09 1.60 3.57
CA GLN A 129 -20.41 2.13 3.93
C GLN A 129 -20.94 3.04 2.81
N ALA A 130 -20.10 3.91 2.25
CA ALA A 130 -20.44 4.77 1.11
C ALA A 130 -20.79 3.96 -0.16
N HIS A 131 -20.36 2.69 -0.24
CA HIS A 131 -20.69 1.77 -1.33
C HIS A 131 -21.74 0.73 -0.93
N GLY A 132 -22.54 1.03 0.10
CA GLY A 132 -23.76 0.31 0.41
C GLY A 132 -23.58 -0.90 1.32
N ARG A 133 -22.45 -1.04 2.01
CA ARG A 133 -22.28 -2.09 3.02
C ARG A 133 -23.28 -1.89 4.17
N PRO A 134 -24.16 -2.87 4.44
CA PRO A 134 -25.24 -2.68 5.42
C PRO A 134 -24.80 -2.94 6.87
N ASP A 135 -23.80 -3.78 7.09
CA ASP A 135 -23.30 -4.14 8.42
C ASP A 135 -22.10 -3.26 8.83
N THR A 136 -22.07 -2.83 10.09
CA THR A 136 -20.95 -2.05 10.67
C THR A 136 -20.20 -2.80 11.77
N ALA A 137 -20.70 -3.98 12.18
CA ALA A 137 -20.13 -4.77 13.27
C ALA A 137 -18.62 -5.05 13.12
N TYR A 138 -18.11 -5.18 11.89
CA TYR A 138 -16.70 -5.38 11.60
C TYR A 138 -15.80 -4.23 12.10
N GLN A 139 -16.33 -3.03 12.28
CA GLN A 139 -15.60 -1.85 12.73
C GLN A 139 -15.34 -1.86 14.24
N HIS A 140 -16.16 -2.57 15.01
CA HIS A 140 -16.16 -2.53 16.47
C HIS A 140 -15.27 -3.60 17.13
N TRP A 141 -14.38 -4.24 16.38
CA TRP A 141 -13.44 -5.23 16.92
C TRP A 141 -12.11 -4.58 17.26
N ARG A 142 -11.59 -4.84 18.47
CA ARG A 142 -10.23 -4.48 18.89
C ARG A 142 -9.40 -5.73 19.18
N TRP A 143 -8.11 -5.66 18.91
CA TRP A 143 -7.18 -6.73 19.24
C TRP A 143 -6.73 -6.64 20.71
N GLN A 144 -6.81 -7.76 21.42
CA GLN A 144 -6.32 -7.89 22.79
C GLN A 144 -5.18 -8.91 22.81
N PRO A 145 -3.91 -8.46 22.93
CA PRO A 145 -2.80 -9.37 23.17
C PRO A 145 -2.99 -10.21 24.42
N ARG A 146 -2.41 -11.41 24.43
CA ARG A 146 -2.40 -12.27 25.62
C ARG A 146 -1.30 -11.80 26.57
N GLY A 147 -1.65 -11.52 27.81
CA GLY A 147 -0.70 -11.16 28.87
C GLY A 147 -0.31 -9.69 28.91
N CYS A 148 -0.79 -8.84 27.99
CA CYS A 148 -0.71 -7.39 28.11
C CYS A 148 -1.86 -6.70 27.36
N SER A 149 -1.96 -5.38 27.50
CA SER A 149 -2.86 -4.54 26.72
C SER A 149 -2.06 -3.63 25.80
N LEU A 150 -2.58 -3.36 24.61
CA LEU A 150 -2.00 -2.36 23.73
C LEU A 150 -2.16 -0.96 24.35
N PRO A 151 -1.15 -0.09 24.22
CA PRO A 151 -1.30 1.31 24.57
C PRO A 151 -2.37 1.95 23.67
N SER A 152 -3.26 2.75 24.26
CA SER A 152 -4.27 3.48 23.50
C SER A 152 -3.61 4.41 22.48
N PHE A 153 -4.11 4.41 21.25
CA PHE A 153 -3.59 5.30 20.22
C PHE A 153 -3.78 6.77 20.61
N ASN A 154 -2.68 7.54 20.57
CA ASN A 154 -2.71 8.97 20.85
C ASN A 154 -2.18 9.74 19.63
N ALA A 155 -3.10 10.37 18.89
CA ALA A 155 -2.81 11.12 17.68
C ALA A 155 -1.87 12.32 17.95
N THR A 156 -2.06 13.03 19.06
CA THR A 156 -1.19 14.16 19.44
C THR A 156 0.22 13.69 19.71
N LEU A 157 0.40 12.59 20.45
CA LEU A 157 1.73 12.02 20.69
C LEU A 157 2.39 11.62 19.36
N MET A 158 1.67 10.90 18.49
CA MET A 158 2.19 10.50 17.18
C MET A 158 2.65 11.71 16.35
N LEU A 159 1.84 12.78 16.30
CA LEU A 159 2.18 13.99 15.55
C LEU A 159 3.36 14.76 16.14
N GLU A 160 3.45 14.87 17.46
CA GLU A 160 4.60 15.49 18.14
C GLU A 160 5.89 14.70 17.92
N MET A 161 5.83 13.38 18.00
CA MET A 161 6.99 12.52 17.73
C MET A 161 7.42 12.57 16.26
N LEU A 162 6.49 12.83 15.35
CA LEU A 162 6.78 13.06 13.93
C LEU A 162 7.18 14.52 13.62
N ARG A 163 7.28 15.41 14.60
CA ARG A 163 7.60 16.83 14.35
C ARG A 163 8.96 16.99 13.67
N GLY A 164 8.95 17.59 12.47
CA GLY A 164 10.15 17.75 11.65
C GLY A 164 10.67 16.43 11.05
N LYS A 165 9.84 15.40 10.97
CA LYS A 165 10.20 14.04 10.54
C LYS A 165 9.43 13.59 9.30
N ARG A 166 10.01 12.60 8.62
CA ARG A 166 9.40 11.89 7.50
C ARG A 166 9.15 10.44 7.87
N MET A 167 7.90 10.00 7.81
CA MET A 167 7.50 8.60 7.92
C MET A 167 7.02 8.12 6.56
N MET A 168 7.58 7.02 6.06
CA MET A 168 7.25 6.50 4.73
C MET A 168 6.87 5.02 4.76
N PHE A 169 5.70 4.73 4.23
CA PHE A 169 5.21 3.40 3.89
C PHE A 169 5.69 3.05 2.48
N VAL A 170 6.23 1.85 2.29
CA VAL A 170 6.77 1.41 1.00
C VAL A 170 6.31 -0.02 0.74
N GLY A 171 5.52 -0.20 -0.32
CA GLY A 171 5.00 -1.52 -0.61
C GLY A 171 3.89 -1.60 -1.63
N ASP A 172 3.04 -2.61 -1.43
CA ASP A 172 1.88 -2.92 -2.27
C ASP A 172 0.59 -2.19 -1.81
N SER A 173 -0.57 -2.62 -2.33
CA SER A 173 -1.85 -1.96 -2.06
C SER A 173 -2.33 -2.13 -0.62
N LEU A 174 -1.89 -3.17 0.10
CA LEU A 174 -2.27 -3.37 1.50
C LEU A 174 -1.52 -2.39 2.39
N ASN A 175 -0.25 -2.12 2.07
CA ASN A 175 0.53 -1.08 2.75
C ASN A 175 -0.01 0.32 2.48
N ARG A 176 -0.53 0.57 1.26
CA ARG A 176 -1.28 1.81 0.96
C ARG A 176 -2.51 1.96 1.85
N GLY A 177 -3.27 0.88 2.06
CA GLY A 177 -4.42 0.90 2.97
C GLY A 177 -4.03 1.23 4.41
N GLN A 178 -2.93 0.66 4.90
CA GLN A 178 -2.39 1.00 6.23
C GLN A 178 -1.94 2.47 6.33
N TYR A 179 -1.28 2.98 5.30
CA TYR A 179 -0.94 4.40 5.19
C TYR A 179 -2.17 5.31 5.31
N VAL A 180 -3.22 5.01 4.54
CA VAL A 180 -4.48 5.79 4.56
C VAL A 180 -5.16 5.70 5.92
N SER A 181 -5.20 4.51 6.53
CA SER A 181 -5.69 4.32 7.90
C SER A 181 -4.93 5.22 8.89
N LEU A 182 -3.60 5.29 8.83
CA LEU A 182 -2.83 6.15 9.73
C LEU A 182 -3.16 7.63 9.51
N VAL A 183 -3.32 8.05 8.25
CA VAL A 183 -3.78 9.42 7.96
C VAL A 183 -5.15 9.68 8.58
N CYS A 184 -6.08 8.74 8.51
CA CYS A 184 -7.41 8.87 9.12
C CYS A 184 -7.40 8.82 10.66
N LEU A 185 -6.43 8.13 11.27
CA LEU A 185 -6.24 8.21 12.73
C LEU A 185 -5.71 9.58 13.19
N LEU A 186 -5.05 10.34 12.30
CA LEU A 186 -4.38 11.60 12.64
C LEU A 186 -5.14 12.86 12.18
N HIS A 187 -5.85 12.82 11.06
CA HIS A 187 -6.30 14.02 10.36
C HIS A 187 -7.24 14.93 11.18
N ARG A 188 -7.99 14.39 12.15
CA ARG A 188 -8.86 15.15 13.06
C ARG A 188 -8.08 16.05 14.01
N SER A 189 -6.89 15.61 14.39
CA SER A 189 -5.99 16.35 15.29
C SER A 189 -5.22 17.46 14.56
N ILE A 190 -5.49 17.68 13.26
CA ILE A 190 -4.82 18.67 12.42
C ILE A 190 -5.86 19.59 11.79
N PRO A 191 -5.77 20.93 12.01
CA PRO A 191 -6.66 21.89 11.35
C PRO A 191 -6.61 21.76 9.82
N GLU A 192 -7.74 21.97 9.14
CA GLU A 192 -7.87 21.78 7.69
C GLU A 192 -6.85 22.61 6.89
N SER A 193 -6.65 23.88 7.26
CA SER A 193 -5.65 24.76 6.64
C SER A 193 -4.20 24.26 6.80
N SER A 194 -3.98 23.42 7.82
CA SER A 194 -2.67 22.93 8.26
C SER A 194 -2.37 21.51 7.79
N LYS A 195 -3.17 20.96 6.89
CA LYS A 195 -2.91 19.67 6.23
C LYS A 195 -3.05 19.73 4.71
N SER A 196 -2.47 18.76 4.01
CA SER A 196 -2.62 18.57 2.56
C SER A 196 -2.22 17.13 2.18
N MET A 197 -2.76 16.63 1.08
CA MET A 197 -2.35 15.37 0.46
C MET A 197 -2.08 15.60 -1.03
N GLU A 198 -0.91 15.19 -1.50
CA GLU A 198 -0.48 15.36 -2.89
C GLU A 198 0.13 14.06 -3.41
N THR A 199 -0.12 13.73 -4.68
CA THR A 199 0.43 12.53 -5.33
C THR A 199 1.30 12.93 -6.52
N PHE A 200 2.51 12.37 -6.57
CA PHE A 200 3.52 12.57 -7.60
C PHE A 200 3.99 11.19 -8.08
N ASP A 201 3.53 10.77 -9.25
CA ASP A 201 3.80 9.44 -9.81
C ASP A 201 3.50 8.33 -8.79
N SER A 202 4.53 7.63 -8.30
CA SER A 202 4.44 6.54 -7.32
C SER A 202 4.41 7.00 -5.86
N LEU A 203 4.61 8.30 -5.57
CA LEU A 203 4.70 8.86 -4.22
C LEU A 203 3.44 9.64 -3.86
N THR A 204 2.81 9.32 -2.73
CA THR A 204 1.74 10.14 -2.12
C THR A 204 2.22 10.69 -0.80
N VAL A 205 2.06 12.00 -0.58
CA VAL A 205 2.56 12.73 0.59
C VAL A 205 1.39 13.38 1.31
N PHE A 206 1.15 12.98 2.56
CA PHE A 206 0.30 13.71 3.48
C PHE A 206 1.17 14.58 4.39
N ARG A 207 0.89 15.89 4.44
CA ARG A 207 1.72 16.85 5.16
C ARG A 207 0.95 17.49 6.31
N ALA A 208 1.46 17.34 7.53
CA ALA A 208 0.97 18.04 8.72
C ALA A 208 1.82 19.31 8.92
N LYS A 209 1.37 20.43 8.37
CA LYS A 209 2.17 21.67 8.19
C LYS A 209 2.67 22.24 9.52
N ASN A 210 1.81 22.31 10.55
CA ASN A 210 2.17 22.85 11.87
C ASN A 210 3.18 21.97 12.63
N TYR A 211 3.28 20.69 12.27
CA TYR A 211 4.27 19.76 12.81
C TYR A 211 5.52 19.71 11.94
N ASN A 212 5.52 20.33 10.76
CA ASN A 212 6.55 20.13 9.73
C ASN A 212 6.83 18.64 9.50
N ALA A 213 5.77 17.81 9.52
CA ALA A 213 5.84 16.37 9.42
C ALA A 213 5.22 15.87 8.11
N THR A 214 5.73 14.76 7.59
CA THR A 214 5.11 14.05 6.47
C THR A 214 4.87 12.59 6.80
N ILE A 215 3.71 12.10 6.36
CA ILE A 215 3.39 10.68 6.28
C ILE A 215 3.24 10.38 4.80
N GLU A 216 4.04 9.44 4.29
CA GLU A 216 4.25 9.22 2.86
C GLU A 216 3.91 7.76 2.52
N PHE A 217 3.40 7.53 1.31
CA PHE A 217 3.28 6.19 0.72
C PHE A 217 4.01 6.17 -0.62
N TYR A 218 4.87 5.17 -0.82
CA TYR A 218 5.58 4.94 -2.06
C TYR A 218 5.25 3.57 -2.64
N TRP A 219 4.73 3.54 -3.87
CA TRP A 219 4.40 2.32 -4.59
C TRP A 219 5.67 1.60 -5.06
N ALA A 220 5.96 0.48 -4.40
CA ALA A 220 7.02 -0.46 -4.75
C ALA A 220 6.57 -1.86 -4.32
N PRO A 221 5.63 -2.47 -5.06
CA PRO A 221 4.89 -3.65 -4.60
C PRO A 221 5.76 -4.89 -4.43
N PHE A 222 6.88 -4.99 -5.15
CA PHE A 222 7.92 -6.00 -4.96
C PHE A 222 9.16 -5.47 -4.23
N LEU A 223 9.17 -4.20 -3.79
CA LEU A 223 10.30 -3.43 -3.26
C LEU A 223 11.47 -3.22 -4.25
N ALA A 224 11.84 -4.25 -5.00
CA ALA A 224 12.70 -4.16 -6.16
C ALA A 224 11.94 -3.69 -7.40
N GLU A 225 12.70 -3.16 -8.36
CA GLU A 225 12.17 -2.72 -9.64
C GLU A 225 11.40 -3.85 -10.33
N SER A 226 10.25 -3.52 -10.90
CA SER A 226 9.40 -4.49 -11.56
C SER A 226 8.69 -3.88 -12.75
N ASN A 227 8.12 -4.74 -13.60
CA ASN A 227 7.23 -4.26 -14.65
C ASN A 227 5.91 -3.70 -14.10
N SER A 228 5.66 -3.80 -12.79
CA SER A 228 4.41 -3.45 -12.13
C SER A 228 4.52 -2.19 -11.23
N ASP A 229 5.54 -1.36 -11.47
CA ASP A 229 5.89 -0.17 -10.67
C ASP A 229 5.04 1.08 -10.98
N ASP A 230 4.18 1.04 -11.99
CA ASP A 230 3.26 2.14 -12.29
C ASP A 230 2.08 2.12 -11.29
N ALA A 231 1.97 3.13 -10.43
CA ALA A 231 0.94 3.15 -9.38
C ALA A 231 -0.50 3.13 -9.91
N VAL A 232 -0.73 3.45 -11.18
CA VAL A 232 -2.05 3.47 -11.84
C VAL A 232 -2.24 2.21 -12.68
N VAL A 233 -1.28 1.90 -13.56
CA VAL A 233 -1.33 0.77 -14.51
C VAL A 233 -0.40 -0.36 -14.07
N HIS A 234 -0.76 -1.00 -12.96
CA HIS A 234 0.05 -2.06 -12.32
C HIS A 234 -0.54 -3.47 -12.41
N ARG A 235 -1.74 -3.63 -12.98
CA ARG A 235 -2.41 -4.94 -13.06
C ARG A 235 -1.88 -5.72 -14.26
N ILE A 236 -0.74 -6.36 -14.04
CA ILE A 236 -0.05 -7.16 -15.06
C ILE A 236 -0.13 -8.63 -14.64
N ALA A 237 -0.58 -9.48 -15.55
CA ALA A 237 -0.68 -10.92 -15.30
C ALA A 237 0.71 -11.56 -15.22
N ASP A 238 1.59 -11.22 -16.16
CA ASP A 238 2.95 -11.73 -16.22
C ASP A 238 3.92 -10.80 -15.49
N ARG A 239 4.02 -10.94 -14.16
CA ARG A 239 4.83 -10.07 -13.31
C ARG A 239 6.30 -10.49 -13.36
N ILE A 240 7.18 -9.51 -13.52
CA ILE A 240 8.63 -9.71 -13.61
C ILE A 240 9.31 -8.77 -12.61
N VAL A 241 10.16 -9.34 -11.75
CA VAL A 241 10.99 -8.59 -10.80
C VAL A 241 12.41 -8.51 -11.34
N ARG A 242 13.04 -7.35 -11.25
CA ARG A 242 14.39 -7.10 -11.74
C ARG A 242 15.42 -7.39 -10.64
N GLY A 243 15.63 -8.67 -10.36
CA GLY A 243 16.64 -9.16 -9.42
C GLY A 243 16.66 -8.37 -8.11
N THR A 244 17.79 -7.74 -7.82
CA THR A 244 18.01 -6.93 -6.60
C THR A 244 18.09 -5.42 -6.88
N ALA A 245 17.63 -4.95 -8.05
CA ALA A 245 17.66 -3.55 -8.40
C ALA A 245 16.67 -2.75 -7.54
N LEU A 246 17.19 -1.84 -6.70
CA LEU A 246 16.39 -1.03 -5.78
C LEU A 246 16.49 0.46 -6.09
N GLU A 247 17.48 0.89 -6.87
CA GLU A 247 17.97 2.26 -6.95
C GLU A 247 16.89 3.26 -7.37
N LYS A 248 16.05 2.90 -8.36
CA LYS A 248 14.91 3.71 -8.82
C LYS A 248 13.91 4.01 -7.70
N HIS A 249 13.67 3.07 -6.80
CA HIS A 249 12.76 3.22 -5.67
C HIS A 249 13.46 3.87 -4.47
N ALA A 250 14.65 3.38 -4.15
CA ALA A 250 15.34 3.71 -2.92
C ALA A 250 15.83 5.17 -2.85
N ARG A 251 15.90 5.87 -3.98
CA ARG A 251 16.10 7.33 -4.01
C ARG A 251 15.03 8.11 -3.23
N PHE A 252 13.82 7.59 -3.11
CA PHE A 252 12.72 8.21 -2.34
C PHE A 252 12.79 7.88 -0.84
N TRP A 253 13.30 6.69 -0.51
CA TRP A 253 13.41 6.21 0.87
C TRP A 253 14.51 6.94 1.64
N LYS A 254 15.57 7.40 0.94
CA LYS A 254 16.69 8.12 1.56
C LYS A 254 16.19 9.32 2.37
N GLY A 255 16.71 9.44 3.59
CA GLY A 255 16.39 10.54 4.50
C GLY A 255 14.99 10.46 5.13
N ALA A 256 14.28 9.33 5.02
CA ALA A 256 13.15 9.06 5.89
C ALA A 256 13.66 8.78 7.32
N ASP A 257 12.95 9.27 8.33
CA ASP A 257 13.25 8.98 9.74
C ASP A 257 12.61 7.65 10.18
N ILE A 258 11.47 7.30 9.59
CA ILE A 258 10.77 6.04 9.83
C ILE A 258 10.41 5.41 8.48
N LEU A 259 10.85 4.16 8.24
CA LEU A 259 10.46 3.36 7.08
C LEU A 259 9.57 2.21 7.53
N VAL A 260 8.46 2.00 6.82
CA VAL A 260 7.51 0.90 7.05
C VAL A 260 7.33 0.14 5.75
N PHE A 261 8.08 -0.95 5.61
CA PHE A 261 8.05 -1.80 4.42
C PHE A 261 6.93 -2.85 4.51
N ASN A 262 6.38 -3.22 3.37
CA ASN A 262 5.53 -4.39 3.20
C ASN A 262 5.57 -4.86 1.75
N SER A 263 5.56 -6.17 1.54
CA SER A 263 5.43 -6.74 0.21
C SER A 263 5.01 -8.19 0.37
N TYR A 264 3.83 -8.56 -0.13
CA TYR A 264 3.37 -9.94 0.00
C TYR A 264 2.40 -10.36 -1.10
N LEU A 265 1.35 -9.57 -1.33
CA LEU A 265 0.18 -10.02 -2.10
C LEU A 265 0.56 -10.59 -3.46
N TRP A 266 1.49 -9.94 -4.16
CA TRP A 266 1.84 -10.29 -5.53
C TRP A 266 2.89 -11.39 -5.66
N TRP A 267 3.47 -11.83 -4.55
CA TRP A 267 4.30 -13.02 -4.50
C TRP A 267 3.45 -14.30 -4.47
N MET A 268 2.19 -14.19 -4.02
CA MET A 268 1.28 -15.33 -3.86
C MET A 268 0.54 -15.69 -5.17
N THR A 269 1.31 -15.97 -6.22
CA THR A 269 0.77 -16.38 -7.53
C THR A 269 0.46 -17.87 -7.61
N GLY A 270 1.04 -18.68 -6.71
CA GLY A 270 1.03 -20.14 -6.80
C GLY A 270 1.98 -20.70 -7.87
N GLN A 271 2.83 -19.85 -8.46
CA GLN A 271 3.78 -20.20 -9.51
C GLN A 271 5.19 -19.72 -9.12
N LYS A 272 6.21 -20.13 -9.89
CA LYS A 272 7.56 -19.58 -9.76
C LYS A 272 7.57 -18.11 -10.15
N MET A 273 8.46 -17.34 -9.52
CA MET A 273 8.64 -15.93 -9.80
C MET A 273 9.61 -15.73 -10.97
N LYS A 274 9.26 -14.84 -11.90
CA LYS A 274 10.12 -14.45 -13.01
C LYS A 274 11.07 -13.34 -12.59
N ILE A 275 12.37 -13.65 -12.64
CA ILE A 275 13.45 -12.74 -12.27
C ILE A 275 14.23 -12.35 -13.52
N LEU A 276 14.16 -11.06 -13.88
CA LEU A 276 14.94 -10.47 -14.95
C LEU A 276 16.38 -10.24 -14.49
N GLN A 277 17.33 -10.82 -15.23
CA GLN A 277 18.75 -10.49 -15.16
C GLN A 277 19.03 -9.35 -16.16
N GLY A 278 19.61 -8.24 -15.69
CA GLY A 278 19.87 -7.07 -16.53
C GLY A 278 18.81 -5.97 -16.43
N SER A 279 18.48 -5.30 -17.53
CA SER A 279 17.59 -4.13 -17.59
C SER A 279 16.31 -4.39 -18.39
N PHE A 280 15.23 -3.67 -18.09
CA PHE A 280 13.98 -3.77 -18.86
C PHE A 280 14.13 -3.21 -20.29
N GLU A 281 15.11 -2.33 -20.50
CA GLU A 281 15.46 -1.69 -21.77
C GLU A 281 16.35 -2.57 -22.68
N ASP A 282 16.86 -3.68 -22.16
CA ASP A 282 17.74 -4.57 -22.93
C ASP A 282 16.96 -5.25 -24.07
N LYS A 283 17.60 -5.36 -25.24
CA LYS A 283 16.99 -5.95 -26.45
C LYS A 283 16.66 -7.44 -26.25
N SER A 284 17.52 -8.15 -25.54
CA SER A 284 17.32 -9.54 -25.15
C SER A 284 17.11 -9.60 -23.65
N LYS A 285 15.97 -10.14 -23.21
CA LYS A 285 15.64 -10.30 -21.80
C LYS A 285 16.03 -11.69 -21.34
N ASP A 286 16.92 -11.75 -20.36
CA ASP A 286 17.27 -13.00 -19.68
C ASP A 286 16.40 -13.12 -18.42
N ILE A 287 15.43 -14.04 -18.45
CA ILE A 287 14.45 -14.22 -17.38
C ILE A 287 14.60 -15.64 -16.84
N VAL A 288 14.86 -15.74 -15.54
CA VAL A 288 14.95 -17.01 -14.81
C VAL A 288 13.71 -17.17 -13.95
N GLU A 289 13.16 -18.38 -13.90
CA GLU A 289 12.12 -18.74 -12.95
C GLU A 289 12.72 -19.24 -11.65
N MET A 290 12.25 -18.69 -10.54
CA MET A 290 12.79 -18.94 -9.20
C MET A 290 11.67 -19.33 -8.23
N GLU A 291 11.98 -20.19 -7.27
CA GLU A 291 11.01 -20.49 -6.20
C GLU A 291 10.65 -19.22 -5.44
N THR A 292 9.37 -19.08 -5.06
CA THR A 292 8.87 -17.83 -4.47
C THR A 292 9.62 -17.45 -3.20
N GLU A 293 9.93 -18.42 -2.33
CA GLU A 293 10.70 -18.18 -1.10
C GLU A 293 12.13 -17.68 -1.37
N GLU A 294 12.78 -18.22 -2.40
CA GLU A 294 14.14 -17.84 -2.80
C GLU A 294 14.15 -16.43 -3.40
N ALA A 295 13.21 -16.14 -4.31
CA ALA A 295 13.07 -14.83 -4.93
C ALA A 295 12.71 -13.74 -3.90
N TYR A 296 11.82 -14.06 -2.97
CA TYR A 296 11.44 -13.17 -1.87
C TYR A 296 12.63 -12.88 -0.95
N GLY A 297 13.36 -13.92 -0.55
CA GLY A 297 14.57 -13.80 0.25
C GLY A 297 15.65 -12.99 -0.45
N MET A 298 15.84 -13.17 -1.75
CA MET A 298 16.78 -12.38 -2.56
C MET A 298 16.49 -10.88 -2.46
N VAL A 299 15.22 -10.48 -2.67
CA VAL A 299 14.85 -9.06 -2.61
C VAL A 299 14.92 -8.51 -1.20
N LEU A 300 14.43 -9.22 -0.19
CA LEU A 300 14.51 -8.75 1.21
C LEU A 300 15.96 -8.58 1.68
N ASN A 301 16.87 -9.47 1.26
CA ASN A 301 18.31 -9.32 1.54
C ASN A 301 18.88 -8.05 0.89
N ALA A 302 18.46 -7.71 -0.33
CA ALA A 302 18.85 -6.46 -0.96
C ALA A 302 18.34 -5.24 -0.19
N VAL A 303 17.09 -5.29 0.29
CA VAL A 303 16.49 -4.24 1.11
C VAL A 303 17.24 -4.08 2.43
N VAL A 304 17.57 -5.18 3.12
CA VAL A 304 18.38 -5.15 4.35
C VAL A 304 19.74 -4.51 4.10
N LYS A 305 20.46 -4.93 3.05
CA LYS A 305 21.75 -4.31 2.68
C LYS A 305 21.61 -2.82 2.40
N TRP A 306 20.54 -2.41 1.72
CA TRP A 306 20.27 -0.99 1.50
C TRP A 306 20.01 -0.26 2.83
N VAL A 307 19.19 -0.83 3.72
CA VAL A 307 18.89 -0.26 5.05
C VAL A 307 20.18 -0.08 5.86
N GLU A 308 21.03 -1.10 5.95
CA GLU A 308 22.30 -1.04 6.68
C GLU A 308 23.24 0.06 6.17
N ASN A 309 23.19 0.36 4.87
CA ASN A 309 24.04 1.37 4.26
C ASN A 309 23.48 2.79 4.33
N ASN A 310 22.17 2.97 4.57
CA ASN A 310 21.50 4.26 4.43
C ASN A 310 20.76 4.73 5.69
N MET A 311 20.50 3.84 6.65
CA MET A 311 19.76 4.16 7.87
C MET A 311 20.67 4.19 9.09
N ASN A 312 20.46 5.17 9.98
CA ASN A 312 21.20 5.28 11.23
C ASN A 312 20.29 4.84 12.40
N PRO A 313 20.57 3.71 13.06
CA PRO A 313 19.70 3.17 14.11
C PRO A 313 19.65 4.05 15.37
N ARG A 314 20.48 5.10 15.47
CA ARG A 314 20.42 6.07 16.58
C ARG A 314 19.33 7.13 16.42
N ASN A 315 18.83 7.36 15.21
CA ASN A 315 17.86 8.43 14.95
C ASN A 315 16.73 8.01 14.00
N SER A 316 16.76 6.79 13.49
CA SER A 316 15.76 6.28 12.57
C SER A 316 15.27 4.89 12.98
N ARG A 317 14.06 4.54 12.52
CA ARG A 317 13.42 3.24 12.76
C ARG A 317 13.01 2.61 11.44
N VAL A 318 13.18 1.30 11.33
CA VAL A 318 12.74 0.52 10.17
C VAL A 318 11.80 -0.55 10.65
N PHE A 319 10.68 -0.70 9.97
CA PHE A 319 9.68 -1.72 10.26
C PHE A 319 9.38 -2.54 9.01
N PHE A 320 9.01 -3.79 9.22
CA PHE A 320 8.41 -4.63 8.21
C PHE A 320 7.05 -5.12 8.71
N VAL A 321 6.00 -4.83 7.95
CA VAL A 321 4.65 -5.31 8.21
C VAL A 321 4.48 -6.65 7.50
N THR A 322 4.10 -7.68 8.24
CA THR A 322 4.00 -9.05 7.70
C THR A 322 2.78 -9.21 6.78
N MET A 323 2.52 -10.44 6.35
CA MET A 323 1.55 -10.78 5.32
C MET A 323 0.11 -10.42 5.71
N SER A 324 -0.59 -9.72 4.82
CA SER A 324 -2.05 -9.57 4.87
C SER A 324 -2.70 -10.79 4.20
N PRO A 325 -3.62 -11.50 4.88
CA PRO A 325 -4.29 -12.68 4.32
C PRO A 325 -5.36 -12.32 3.28
N THR A 326 -5.83 -13.36 2.58
CA THR A 326 -7.02 -13.32 1.72
C THR A 326 -8.02 -14.37 2.17
N HIS A 327 -9.31 -14.14 1.91
CA HIS A 327 -10.42 -15.02 2.34
C HIS A 327 -11.28 -15.46 1.15
N THR A 328 -10.69 -16.24 0.25
CA THR A 328 -11.29 -16.56 -1.07
C THR A 328 -12.19 -17.79 -1.08
N ARG A 329 -12.17 -18.65 -0.04
CA ARG A 329 -12.99 -19.86 0.02
C ARG A 329 -13.52 -20.14 1.42
N SER A 330 -14.84 -20.26 1.55
CA SER A 330 -15.51 -20.57 2.82
C SER A 330 -15.04 -21.85 3.51
N LYS A 331 -14.71 -22.86 2.70
CA LYS A 331 -14.24 -24.16 3.18
C LYS A 331 -12.94 -24.07 3.96
N ASP A 332 -12.12 -23.05 3.72
CA ASP A 332 -10.86 -22.89 4.43
C ASP A 332 -11.09 -22.64 5.93
N TRP A 333 -12.21 -22.02 6.31
CA TRP A 333 -12.58 -21.77 7.71
C TRP A 333 -13.75 -22.64 8.20
N GLY A 334 -13.96 -23.81 7.58
CA GLY A 334 -14.93 -24.81 8.05
C GLY A 334 -16.38 -24.57 7.65
N ASP A 335 -16.63 -23.68 6.68
CA ASP A 335 -17.97 -23.48 6.09
C ASP A 335 -18.05 -24.23 4.75
N ASP A 336 -18.83 -25.31 4.71
CA ASP A 336 -18.97 -26.20 3.56
C ASP A 336 -19.69 -25.57 2.35
N SER A 337 -20.22 -24.35 2.49
CA SER A 337 -20.86 -23.63 1.40
C SER A 337 -19.86 -23.24 0.29
N ASP A 338 -20.36 -23.15 -0.95
CA ASP A 338 -19.61 -22.59 -2.07
C ASP A 338 -19.60 -21.05 -2.00
N GLY A 339 -18.78 -20.53 -1.08
CA GLY A 339 -18.68 -19.11 -0.76
C GLY A 339 -17.25 -18.59 -0.62
N ASN A 340 -17.15 -17.30 -0.32
CA ASN A 340 -15.91 -16.58 -0.01
C ASN A 340 -16.18 -15.55 1.11
N CYS A 341 -15.38 -14.49 1.22
CA CYS A 341 -15.60 -13.42 2.21
C CYS A 341 -16.94 -12.67 2.07
N TYR A 342 -17.66 -12.81 0.94
CA TYR A 342 -18.95 -12.16 0.75
C TYR A 342 -19.97 -12.66 1.78
N ASN A 343 -20.77 -11.74 2.34
CA ASN A 343 -21.74 -11.98 3.42
C ASN A 343 -21.15 -12.47 4.75
N GLN A 344 -19.83 -12.46 4.90
CA GLN A 344 -19.20 -12.75 6.19
C GLN A 344 -19.22 -11.48 7.06
N THR A 345 -19.84 -11.54 8.23
CA THR A 345 -20.05 -10.38 9.12
C THR A 345 -19.44 -10.57 10.52
N THR A 346 -18.88 -11.74 10.80
CA THR A 346 -18.18 -12.03 12.07
C THR A 346 -16.80 -12.64 11.81
N PRO A 347 -15.83 -12.39 12.71
CA PRO A 347 -14.53 -13.05 12.67
C PRO A 347 -14.62 -14.57 12.81
N ILE A 348 -13.55 -15.25 12.41
CA ILE A 348 -13.27 -16.65 12.75
C ILE A 348 -12.91 -16.70 14.23
N ARG A 349 -13.56 -17.60 14.98
CA ARG A 349 -13.35 -17.77 16.42
C ARG A 349 -12.33 -18.84 16.77
N ASP A 350 -12.02 -19.73 15.83
CA ASP A 350 -10.99 -20.75 16.02
C ASP A 350 -9.61 -20.09 16.01
N LEU A 351 -9.00 -19.94 17.19
CA LEU A 351 -7.68 -19.36 17.35
C LEU A 351 -6.56 -20.23 16.75
N SER A 352 -6.83 -21.48 16.39
CA SER A 352 -5.89 -22.35 15.69
C SER A 352 -5.90 -22.19 14.16
N TYR A 353 -6.84 -21.39 13.63
CA TYR A 353 -6.98 -21.15 12.20
C TYR A 353 -5.69 -20.63 11.56
N TRP A 354 -5.36 -21.19 10.41
CA TRP A 354 -4.33 -20.70 9.49
C TRP A 354 -4.77 -20.98 8.05
N GLY A 355 -4.97 -19.92 7.27
CA GLY A 355 -5.53 -20.01 5.93
C GLY A 355 -4.47 -20.26 4.85
N PRO A 356 -4.87 -20.74 3.65
CA PRO A 356 -3.95 -20.92 2.53
C PRO A 356 -3.50 -19.59 1.90
N GLY A 357 -4.14 -18.48 2.26
CA GLY A 357 -3.77 -17.13 1.82
C GLY A 357 -2.47 -16.61 2.46
N THR A 358 -1.91 -17.32 3.44
CA THR A 358 -0.68 -16.94 4.17
C THR A 358 0.39 -18.05 4.07
N SER A 359 1.60 -17.68 3.64
CA SER A 359 2.71 -18.64 3.51
C SER A 359 3.59 -18.69 4.76
N LYS A 360 3.58 -19.81 5.49
CA LYS A 360 4.53 -20.05 6.59
C LYS A 360 5.98 -20.01 6.12
N GLY A 361 6.23 -20.43 4.89
CA GLY A 361 7.55 -20.35 4.26
C GLY A 361 8.04 -18.92 4.09
N LEU A 362 7.20 -18.02 3.59
CA LEU A 362 7.54 -16.60 3.51
C LEU A 362 7.66 -15.95 4.90
N MET A 363 6.87 -16.37 5.90
CA MET A 363 7.08 -15.92 7.30
C MET A 363 8.48 -16.30 7.80
N ARG A 364 8.92 -17.53 7.51
CA ARG A 364 10.25 -18.01 7.87
C ARG A 364 11.34 -17.18 7.19
N VAL A 365 11.20 -16.89 5.89
CA VAL A 365 12.13 -16.02 5.15
C VAL A 365 12.21 -14.62 5.78
N ILE A 366 11.08 -14.02 6.17
CA ILE A 366 11.05 -12.72 6.88
C ILE A 366 11.90 -12.80 8.16
N GLY A 367 11.66 -13.81 8.99
CA GLY A 367 12.40 -14.01 10.25
C GLY A 367 13.90 -14.23 10.04
N GLU A 368 14.26 -15.10 9.08
CA GLU A 368 15.65 -15.40 8.74
C GLU A 368 16.39 -14.15 8.23
N VAL A 369 15.81 -13.42 7.26
CA VAL A 369 16.48 -12.25 6.68
C VAL A 369 16.63 -11.13 7.70
N PHE A 370 15.56 -10.73 8.41
CA PHE A 370 15.61 -9.57 9.29
C PHE A 370 16.36 -9.82 10.60
N SER A 371 16.42 -11.07 11.09
CA SER A 371 17.23 -11.40 12.28
C SER A 371 18.74 -11.22 12.08
N THR A 372 19.20 -11.24 10.83
CA THR A 372 20.62 -11.05 10.48
C THR A 372 21.01 -9.59 10.26
N SER A 373 20.04 -8.66 10.28
CA SER A 373 20.32 -7.26 10.00
C SER A 373 21.05 -6.57 11.16
N LYS A 374 22.07 -5.78 10.81
CA LYS A 374 22.80 -4.90 11.75
C LYS A 374 21.99 -3.69 12.18
N VAL A 375 21.02 -3.27 11.37
CA VAL A 375 20.05 -2.22 11.70
C VAL A 375 18.78 -2.92 12.17
N PRO A 376 18.33 -2.73 13.42
CA PRO A 376 17.14 -3.40 13.91
C PRO A 376 15.91 -3.10 13.04
N VAL A 377 15.29 -4.16 12.50
CA VAL A 377 14.02 -4.07 11.76
C VAL A 377 12.90 -4.57 12.67
N GLY A 378 11.99 -3.67 13.04
CA GLY A 378 10.83 -4.01 13.86
C GLY A 378 9.77 -4.77 13.05
N ILE A 379 9.50 -6.01 13.42
CA ILE A 379 8.44 -6.80 12.77
C ILE A 379 7.08 -6.41 13.37
N VAL A 380 6.21 -5.84 12.54
CA VAL A 380 4.79 -5.62 12.86
C VAL A 380 4.03 -6.85 12.39
N ASN A 381 3.92 -7.85 13.25
CA ASN A 381 3.28 -9.13 12.94
C ASN A 381 1.75 -8.96 12.93
N ILE A 382 1.18 -8.83 11.74
CA ILE A 382 -0.26 -8.65 11.51
C ILE A 382 -0.94 -9.92 11.01
N THR A 383 -0.19 -10.98 10.73
CA THR A 383 -0.69 -12.07 9.86
C THR A 383 -1.80 -12.86 10.55
N GLN A 384 -1.51 -13.49 11.68
CA GLN A 384 -2.46 -14.37 12.35
C GLN A 384 -3.71 -13.62 12.84
N LEU A 385 -3.55 -12.44 13.45
CA LEU A 385 -4.71 -11.63 13.85
C LEU A 385 -5.58 -11.23 12.65
N SER A 386 -4.99 -10.99 11.48
CA SER A 386 -5.75 -10.64 10.28
C SER A 386 -6.45 -11.85 9.66
N GLU A 387 -5.93 -13.06 9.87
CA GLU A 387 -6.55 -14.30 9.38
C GLU A 387 -7.91 -14.55 10.03
N TYR A 388 -8.12 -14.06 11.25
CA TYR A 388 -9.44 -14.19 11.86
C TYR A 388 -10.49 -13.27 11.20
N ARG A 389 -10.08 -12.27 10.43
CA ARG A 389 -10.94 -11.14 10.04
C ARG A 389 -11.60 -11.28 8.68
N LYS A 390 -12.12 -12.47 8.36
CA LYS A 390 -12.90 -12.70 7.12
C LYS A 390 -14.07 -11.72 6.91
N ASP A 391 -14.54 -11.09 7.99
CA ASP A 391 -15.59 -10.07 8.00
C ASP A 391 -15.15 -8.69 7.51
N ALA A 392 -13.87 -8.33 7.64
CA ALA A 392 -13.43 -6.94 7.46
C ALA A 392 -13.09 -6.56 6.00
N HIS A 393 -13.20 -7.50 5.07
CA HIS A 393 -12.90 -7.24 3.66
C HIS A 393 -13.89 -6.27 3.02
N THR A 394 -13.46 -5.61 1.95
CA THR A 394 -14.32 -4.74 1.14
C THR A 394 -15.47 -5.49 0.46
N GLN A 395 -15.31 -6.78 0.19
CA GLN A 395 -16.29 -7.60 -0.49
C GLN A 395 -16.71 -6.93 -1.81
N ILE A 396 -18.01 -6.74 -2.03
CA ILE A 396 -18.55 -6.04 -3.20
C ILE A 396 -18.66 -4.52 -3.01
N TYR A 397 -18.55 -4.06 -1.76
CA TYR A 397 -18.85 -2.70 -1.32
C TYR A 397 -17.65 -1.78 -1.54
N LYS A 398 -17.38 -1.50 -2.81
CA LYS A 398 -16.28 -0.64 -3.22
C LYS A 398 -16.53 -0.06 -4.60
N LYS A 399 -15.75 0.96 -4.96
CA LYS A 399 -15.78 1.50 -6.33
C LYS A 399 -15.39 0.42 -7.34
N GLN A 400 -16.34 0.07 -8.19
CA GLN A 400 -16.12 -0.74 -9.39
C GLN A 400 -15.70 0.19 -10.53
N TRP A 401 -14.45 0.06 -11.00
CA TRP A 401 -13.89 0.90 -12.06
C TRP A 401 -14.38 0.48 -13.45
N ASN A 402 -14.67 -0.80 -13.61
CA ASN A 402 -15.29 -1.35 -14.80
C ASN A 402 -16.76 -1.66 -14.50
N PRO A 403 -17.69 -1.40 -15.45
CA PRO A 403 -19.06 -1.86 -15.32
C PRO A 403 -19.12 -3.38 -15.10
N LEU A 404 -19.96 -3.81 -14.15
CA LEU A 404 -20.20 -5.22 -13.90
C LEU A 404 -21.07 -5.83 -15.00
N THR A 405 -20.80 -7.07 -15.39
CA THR A 405 -21.66 -7.80 -16.33
C THR A 405 -22.95 -8.26 -15.64
N PRO A 406 -24.02 -8.58 -16.40
CA PRO A 406 -25.24 -9.16 -15.82
C PRO A 406 -24.98 -10.42 -14.99
N GLU A 407 -24.05 -11.27 -15.41
CA GLU A 407 -23.66 -12.49 -14.70
C GLU A 407 -22.98 -12.17 -13.37
N GLN A 408 -22.13 -11.14 -13.34
CA GLN A 408 -21.50 -10.67 -12.10
C GLN A 408 -22.56 -10.13 -11.14
N ILE A 409 -23.47 -9.27 -11.61
CA ILE A 409 -24.55 -8.71 -10.79
C ILE A 409 -25.43 -9.82 -10.20
N ALA A 410 -25.77 -10.85 -10.99
CA ALA A 410 -26.54 -12.00 -10.54
C ALA A 410 -25.76 -12.89 -9.54
N ASN A 411 -24.44 -12.80 -9.50
CA ASN A 411 -23.57 -13.62 -8.65
C ASN A 411 -22.53 -12.77 -7.91
N PRO A 412 -22.91 -12.03 -6.85
CA PRO A 412 -22.01 -11.08 -6.18
C PRO A 412 -20.69 -11.64 -5.67
N LYS A 413 -20.67 -12.90 -5.24
CA LYS A 413 -19.44 -13.61 -4.83
C LYS A 413 -18.38 -13.64 -5.94
N SER A 414 -18.77 -13.58 -7.22
CA SER A 414 -17.84 -13.63 -8.37
C SER A 414 -16.94 -12.40 -8.50
N TYR A 415 -17.34 -11.27 -7.92
CA TYR A 415 -16.57 -10.01 -7.97
C TYR A 415 -16.28 -9.43 -6.58
N ALA A 416 -16.53 -10.20 -5.52
CA ALA A 416 -16.16 -9.84 -4.16
C ALA A 416 -14.64 -9.76 -4.01
N ASP A 417 -14.16 -8.65 -3.44
CA ASP A 417 -12.76 -8.44 -3.11
C ASP A 417 -12.49 -8.94 -1.69
N CYS A 418 -11.88 -10.13 -1.65
CA CYS A 418 -11.46 -10.80 -0.42
C CYS A 418 -9.97 -10.61 -0.13
N THR A 419 -9.44 -9.45 -0.53
CA THR A 419 -8.03 -9.07 -0.37
C THR A 419 -7.93 -7.75 0.38
N HIS A 420 -8.64 -6.72 -0.08
CA HIS A 420 -8.58 -5.39 0.51
C HIS A 420 -9.57 -5.24 1.65
N TRP A 421 -9.31 -4.27 2.53
CA TRP A 421 -10.00 -4.08 3.80
C TRP A 421 -10.82 -2.79 3.80
N CYS A 422 -12.00 -2.82 4.41
CA CYS A 422 -12.76 -1.60 4.66
C CYS A 422 -12.01 -0.68 5.64
N LEU A 423 -12.19 0.63 5.50
CA LEU A 423 -11.74 1.64 6.46
C LEU A 423 -12.95 2.46 6.96
N PRO A 424 -13.11 2.70 8.28
CA PRO A 424 -12.31 2.18 9.41
C PRO A 424 -12.41 0.64 9.53
N GLY A 425 -11.44 0.02 10.21
CA GLY A 425 -11.43 -1.43 10.39
C GLY A 425 -10.07 -2.04 10.72
N LEU A 426 -9.78 -3.20 10.14
CA LEU A 426 -8.60 -4.03 10.47
C LEU A 426 -7.27 -3.26 10.40
N GLN A 427 -7.09 -2.39 9.41
CA GLN A 427 -5.81 -1.70 9.20
C GLN A 427 -5.53 -0.64 10.29
N ASP A 428 -6.56 -0.20 11.02
CA ASP A 428 -6.37 0.66 12.20
C ASP A 428 -5.62 -0.09 13.30
N THR A 429 -5.94 -1.38 13.49
CA THR A 429 -5.22 -2.24 14.43
C THR A 429 -3.77 -2.46 13.99
N TRP A 430 -3.49 -2.54 12.68
CA TRP A 430 -2.10 -2.62 12.20
C TRP A 430 -1.30 -1.38 12.59
N ASN A 431 -1.94 -0.20 12.54
CA ASN A 431 -1.33 1.05 12.98
C ASN A 431 -1.19 1.15 14.51
N GLU A 432 -2.07 0.54 15.29
CA GLU A 432 -1.89 0.41 16.74
C GLU A 432 -0.71 -0.48 17.12
N LEU A 433 -0.50 -1.58 16.40
CA LEU A 433 0.67 -2.43 16.60
C LEU A 433 1.96 -1.71 16.21
N LEU A 434 1.94 -0.97 15.10
CA LEU A 434 3.05 -0.12 14.69
C LEU A 434 3.32 0.98 15.74
N TYR A 435 2.27 1.66 16.22
CA TYR A 435 2.35 2.67 17.28
C TYR A 435 2.95 2.10 18.57
N SER A 436 2.47 0.93 19.00
CA SER A 436 3.00 0.22 20.16
C SER A 436 4.48 -0.12 19.97
N LYS A 437 4.89 -0.68 18.83
CA LYS A 437 6.29 -1.04 18.56
C LYS A 437 7.20 0.16 18.32
N LEU A 438 6.65 1.29 17.90
CA LEU A 438 7.41 2.51 17.66
C LEU A 438 7.73 3.22 18.98
N PHE A 439 6.73 3.38 19.85
CA PHE A 439 6.86 4.18 21.06
C PHE A 439 7.02 3.36 22.34
N PHE A 440 6.60 2.10 22.38
CA PHE A 440 6.66 1.25 23.57
C PHE A 440 7.29 -0.12 23.22
N PRO A 441 8.54 -0.12 22.68
CA PRO A 441 9.20 -1.33 22.20
C PRO A 441 9.60 -2.31 23.29
#